data_AF-A0A0F3K9H6-F1
#
_entry.id   AF-A0A0F3K9H6-F1
#
_cell.length_a   1.000
_cell.length_b   1.000
_cell.length_c   1.000
_cell.angle_alpha   90.00
_cell.angle_beta   90.00
_cell.angle_gamma   90.00
#
_symmetry.space_group_name_H-M   'P 1'
#
loop_
_entity.id
_entity.type
_entity.pdbx_description
1 polymer ?
#
loop_
_entity_poly.entity_id
_entity_poly.type
_entity_poly.pdbx_seq_one_letter_code
_entity_poly.pdbx_strand_id
1 'polypeptide(L)'
;MEFPIKPATVAAVALGATFALSACNASNPLVTKSQREHEAKVQAIPHCTRKLGSISVIEPEGSVHWWTQQQLPSPTKLIKVFVQKSGCFSLVDRGMGMGAAMRERELAAGGDLR
;
A
#
# COMPACT_ATOMS: atom_id res chain seq x y z
N MET A 1 -1.63 35.25 -50.32
CA MET A 1 -2.79 36.16 -50.27
C MET A 1 -3.08 36.40 -48.81
N GLU A 2 -2.53 37.49 -48.29
CA GLU A 2 -2.72 37.97 -46.92
C GLU A 2 -4.08 38.67 -46.75
N PHE A 3 -4.40 38.94 -45.48
CA PHE A 3 -5.41 39.84 -44.90
C PHE A 3 -6.80 39.25 -44.58
N PRO A 4 -7.47 39.66 -43.48
CA PRO A 4 -6.98 40.35 -42.27
C PRO A 4 -7.60 39.88 -40.94
N ILE A 5 -6.86 40.18 -39.87
CA ILE A 5 -7.21 40.12 -38.45
C ILE A 5 -8.07 41.35 -38.11
N LYS A 6 -9.17 41.22 -37.32
CA LYS A 6 -9.63 42.18 -36.27
C LYS A 6 -10.94 41.78 -35.53
N PRO A 7 -11.30 42.39 -34.39
CA PRO A 7 -11.26 41.72 -33.08
C PRO A 7 -12.57 41.84 -32.24
N ALA A 8 -12.49 41.28 -31.02
CA ALA A 8 -13.22 41.65 -29.80
C ALA A 8 -14.68 41.16 -29.64
N THR A 9 -14.90 40.43 -28.54
CA THR A 9 -15.77 40.76 -27.37
C THR A 9 -15.94 39.47 -26.54
N VAL A 10 -15.27 39.33 -25.38
CA VAL A 10 -15.79 39.62 -24.02
C VAL A 10 -16.99 38.74 -23.61
N ALA A 11 -16.90 38.19 -22.39
CA ALA A 11 -17.82 37.29 -21.65
C ALA A 11 -17.47 35.79 -21.82
N ALA A 12 -17.21 34.99 -20.78
CA ALA A 12 -17.65 35.06 -19.40
C ALA A 12 -16.56 34.59 -18.42
N VAL A 13 -16.18 35.50 -17.52
CA VAL A 13 -15.55 35.18 -16.24
C VAL A 13 -16.69 34.80 -15.29
N ALA A 14 -16.99 33.51 -15.09
CA ALA A 14 -17.99 33.10 -14.08
C ALA A 14 -17.95 31.63 -13.59
N LEU A 15 -16.91 30.83 -13.87
CA LEU A 15 -16.86 29.42 -13.41
C LEU A 15 -15.53 29.00 -12.77
N GLY A 16 -14.64 29.95 -12.45
CA GLY A 16 -13.27 29.68 -12.01
C GLY A 16 -12.98 29.94 -10.52
N ALA A 17 -13.90 29.66 -9.60
CA ALA A 17 -13.72 30.03 -8.17
C ALA A 17 -14.13 28.95 -7.13
N THR A 18 -13.92 27.66 -7.41
CA THR A 18 -14.14 26.58 -6.41
C THR A 18 -12.92 25.70 -6.12
N PHE A 19 -11.74 25.96 -6.71
CA PHE A 19 -10.54 25.12 -6.52
C PHE A 19 -9.45 25.71 -5.59
N ALA A 20 -9.80 26.65 -4.69
CA ALA A 20 -8.82 27.34 -3.85
C ALA A 20 -8.83 26.92 -2.35
N LEU A 21 -9.09 25.64 -2.04
CA LEU A 21 -9.02 25.13 -0.65
C LEU A 21 -8.03 23.96 -0.43
N SER A 22 -7.18 23.60 -1.40
CA SER A 22 -6.15 22.57 -1.19
C SER A 22 -4.76 23.19 -0.99
N ALA A 23 -4.55 23.87 0.14
CA ALA A 23 -3.27 24.50 0.47
C ALA A 23 -2.76 24.23 1.90
N CYS A 24 -3.20 23.13 2.54
CA CYS A 24 -2.69 22.72 3.85
C CYS A 24 -2.08 21.30 3.82
N ASN A 25 -1.10 21.06 2.92
CA ASN A 25 -0.17 19.94 3.10
C ASN A 25 0.91 20.36 4.12
N ALA A 26 0.51 20.46 5.39
CA ALA A 26 1.45 20.68 6.49
C ALA A 26 2.37 19.45 6.62
N SER A 27 3.55 19.54 6.00
CA SER A 27 4.59 18.52 6.12
C SER A 27 5.20 18.60 7.53
N ASN A 28 4.74 17.76 8.46
CA ASN A 28 5.26 17.75 9.82
C ASN A 28 6.69 17.17 9.83
N PRO A 29 7.74 17.95 10.18
CA PRO A 29 9.13 17.51 10.08
C PRO A 29 9.47 16.31 11.00
N LEU A 30 8.69 16.06 12.07
CA LEU A 30 8.85 14.85 12.89
C LEU A 30 8.46 13.58 12.13
N VAL A 31 7.38 13.64 11.34
CA VAL A 31 6.88 12.50 10.56
C VAL A 31 7.88 12.15 9.46
N THR A 32 8.49 13.15 8.82
CA THR A 32 9.51 12.93 7.79
C THR A 32 10.76 12.25 8.34
N LYS A 33 11.21 12.61 9.56
CA LYS A 33 12.38 11.98 10.19
C LYS A 33 12.13 10.51 10.52
N SER A 34 11.01 10.19 11.17
CA SER A 34 10.68 8.81 11.54
C SER A 34 10.46 7.92 10.31
N GLN A 35 9.89 8.45 9.23
CA GLN A 35 9.75 7.74 7.96
C GLN A 35 11.11 7.41 7.33
N ARG A 36 12.04 8.37 7.26
CA ARG A 36 13.38 8.13 6.71
C ARG A 36 14.17 7.08 7.51
N GLU A 37 14.07 7.12 8.82
CA GLU A 37 14.70 6.10 9.68
C GLU A 37 14.09 4.72 9.45
N HIS A 38 12.76 4.65 9.29
CA HIS A 38 12.08 3.40 8.95
C HIS A 38 12.51 2.88 7.58
N GLU A 39 12.55 3.74 6.56
CA GLU A 39 13.02 3.39 5.22
C GLU A 39 14.47 2.89 5.24
N ALA A 40 15.37 3.55 5.97
CA ALA A 40 16.74 3.11 6.12
C ALA A 40 16.84 1.71 6.75
N LYS A 41 16.02 1.43 7.78
CA LYS A 41 15.95 0.09 8.40
C LYS A 41 15.38 -0.96 7.44
N VAL A 42 14.40 -0.60 6.60
CA VAL A 42 13.85 -1.49 5.59
C VAL A 42 14.87 -1.75 4.46
N GLN A 43 15.69 -0.76 4.09
CA GLN A 43 16.76 -0.91 3.11
C GLN A 43 17.92 -1.77 3.62
N ALA A 44 18.10 -1.87 4.93
CA ALA A 44 19.12 -2.73 5.55
C ALA A 44 18.75 -4.23 5.55
N ILE A 45 17.57 -4.60 5.03
CA ILE A 45 17.17 -6.01 4.90
C ILE A 45 18.09 -6.72 3.89
N PRO A 46 18.67 -7.89 4.23
CA PRO A 46 19.57 -8.60 3.32
C PRO A 46 18.83 -9.12 2.09
N HIS A 47 19.52 -9.08 0.95
CA HIS A 47 19.00 -9.57 -0.32
C HIS A 47 19.78 -10.79 -0.82
N CYS A 48 19.09 -11.71 -1.48
CA CYS A 48 19.70 -12.88 -2.13
C CYS A 48 19.75 -12.70 -3.64
N THR A 49 20.84 -13.13 -4.28
CA THR A 49 21.00 -13.13 -5.74
C THR A 49 20.11 -14.17 -6.43
N ARG A 50 19.64 -15.17 -5.69
CA ARG A 50 18.71 -16.21 -6.16
C ARG A 50 17.70 -16.57 -5.08
N LYS A 51 16.57 -17.15 -5.50
CA LYS A 51 15.61 -17.76 -4.59
C LYS A 51 16.23 -18.99 -3.91
N LEU A 52 16.11 -19.05 -2.58
CA LEU A 52 16.54 -20.17 -1.74
C LEU A 52 15.46 -21.24 -1.63
N GLY A 53 14.19 -20.87 -1.78
CA GLY A 53 13.06 -21.79 -1.73
C GLY A 53 11.73 -21.06 -1.65
N SER A 54 10.68 -21.79 -1.27
CA SER A 54 9.34 -21.25 -1.00
C SER A 54 9.00 -21.41 0.46
N ILE A 55 8.38 -20.40 1.07
CA ILE A 55 7.97 -20.46 2.48
C ILE A 55 6.54 -19.97 2.65
N SER A 56 5.87 -20.46 3.69
CA SER A 56 4.60 -19.93 4.17
C SER A 56 4.77 -19.46 5.61
N VAL A 57 4.25 -18.27 5.90
CA VAL A 57 4.22 -17.72 7.27
C VAL A 57 2.77 -17.77 7.73
N ILE A 58 2.52 -18.57 8.77
CA ILE A 58 1.20 -18.85 9.33
C ILE A 58 1.19 -18.36 10.78
N GLU A 59 0.07 -17.79 11.20
CA GLU A 59 -0.13 -17.42 12.60
C GLU A 59 -0.16 -18.69 13.47
N PRO A 60 0.48 -18.72 14.65
CA PRO A 60 0.39 -19.88 15.53
C PRO A 60 -1.05 -20.10 16.00
N GLU A 61 -1.53 -21.33 15.84
CA GLU A 61 -2.84 -21.79 16.33
C GLU A 61 -2.78 -21.96 17.85
N GLY A 62 -3.32 -21.00 18.60
CA GLY A 62 -3.33 -21.02 20.07
C GLY A 62 -4.17 -19.88 20.65
N SER A 63 -4.73 -20.09 21.85
CA SER A 63 -5.65 -19.13 22.50
C SER A 63 -4.96 -17.91 23.11
N VAL A 64 -3.64 -17.97 23.35
CA VAL A 64 -2.87 -16.87 23.97
C VAL A 64 -1.78 -16.40 23.03
N HIS A 65 -2.02 -15.26 22.42
CA HIS A 65 -1.05 -14.51 21.65
C HIS A 65 -0.30 -13.54 22.58
N TRP A 66 1.01 -13.73 22.79
CA TRP A 66 1.76 -12.88 23.74
C TRP A 66 1.77 -11.39 23.36
N TRP A 67 1.66 -11.06 22.08
CA TRP A 67 1.67 -9.68 21.57
C TRP A 67 0.38 -8.93 21.88
N THR A 68 -0.76 -9.62 22.06
CA THR A 68 -2.03 -8.95 22.35
C THR A 68 -2.03 -8.32 23.73
N GLN A 69 -1.36 -8.94 24.71
CA GLN A 69 -1.16 -8.40 26.05
C GLN A 69 -0.33 -7.10 26.06
N GLN A 70 0.49 -6.89 25.02
CA GLN A 70 1.36 -5.72 24.85
C GLN A 70 0.78 -4.70 23.85
N GLN A 71 -0.48 -4.87 23.42
CA GLN A 71 -1.12 -4.04 22.38
C GLN A 71 -0.31 -3.98 21.07
N LEU A 72 0.46 -5.02 20.77
CA LEU A 72 1.24 -5.13 19.55
C LEU A 72 0.43 -5.82 18.45
N PRO A 73 0.64 -5.45 17.17
CA PRO A 73 0.03 -6.15 16.04
C PRO A 73 0.63 -7.56 15.87
N SER A 74 -0.06 -8.43 15.12
CA SER A 74 0.46 -9.76 14.78
C SER A 74 1.84 -9.65 14.09
N PRO A 75 2.83 -10.44 14.54
CA PRO A 75 4.17 -10.44 13.95
C PRO A 75 4.19 -11.06 12.54
N THR A 76 3.21 -11.92 12.20
CA THR A 76 3.11 -12.60 10.90
C THR A 76 3.12 -11.60 9.75
N LYS A 77 2.41 -10.48 9.87
CA LYS A 77 2.37 -9.44 8.84
C LYS A 77 3.75 -8.83 8.60
N LEU A 78 4.48 -8.54 9.69
CA LEU A 78 5.82 -7.98 9.60
C LEU A 78 6.79 -8.98 8.97
N ILE A 79 6.77 -10.24 9.40
CA ILE A 79 7.62 -11.30 8.84
C ILE A 79 7.37 -11.46 7.34
N LYS A 80 6.10 -11.47 6.89
CA LYS A 80 5.77 -11.52 5.45
C LYS A 80 6.41 -10.35 4.67
N VAL A 81 6.44 -9.13 5.22
CA VAL A 81 7.11 -7.98 4.61
C VAL A 81 8.62 -8.21 4.52
N PHE A 82 9.28 -8.68 5.58
CA PHE A 82 10.73 -8.98 5.54
C PHE A 82 11.07 -10.04 4.48
N VAL A 83 10.25 -11.08 4.37
CA VAL A 83 10.41 -12.14 3.36
C VAL A 83 10.25 -11.57 1.96
N GLN A 84 9.23 -10.75 1.73
CA GLN A 84 9.01 -10.08 0.44
C GLN A 84 10.15 -9.12 0.09
N LYS A 85 10.60 -8.30 1.04
CA LYS A 85 11.68 -7.32 0.82
C LYS A 85 13.02 -8.01 0.57
N SER A 86 13.37 -9.06 1.33
CA SER A 86 14.63 -9.78 1.13
C SER A 86 14.75 -10.41 -0.26
N GLY A 87 13.61 -10.78 -0.87
CA GLY A 87 13.61 -11.47 -2.16
C GLY A 87 14.25 -12.87 -2.11
N CYS A 88 14.65 -13.37 -0.94
CA CYS A 88 15.31 -14.66 -0.78
C CYS A 88 14.37 -15.86 -0.96
N PHE A 89 13.08 -15.68 -0.70
CA PHE A 89 12.09 -16.76 -0.82
C PHE A 89 10.93 -16.35 -1.72
N SER A 90 10.23 -17.35 -2.25
CA SER A 90 8.90 -17.19 -2.82
C SER A 90 7.89 -17.34 -1.70
N LEU A 91 7.21 -16.25 -1.34
CA LEU A 91 6.20 -16.27 -0.28
C LEU A 91 4.91 -16.90 -0.82
N VAL A 92 4.47 -17.98 -0.17
CA VAL A 92 3.19 -18.65 -0.44
C VAL A 92 2.26 -18.34 0.73
N ASP A 93 1.11 -17.74 0.47
CA ASP A 93 0.09 -17.54 1.51
C ASP A 93 -0.73 -18.82 1.66
N ARG A 94 -0.71 -19.44 2.85
CA ARG A 94 -1.58 -20.57 3.23
C ARG A 94 -2.56 -20.20 4.36
N GLY A 95 -2.58 -18.94 4.79
CA GLY A 95 -3.38 -18.47 5.91
C GLY A 95 -4.62 -17.72 5.43
N MET A 96 -5.00 -16.70 6.21
CA MET A 96 -6.18 -15.87 5.94
C MET A 96 -6.20 -15.23 4.53
N GLY A 97 -5.05 -14.98 3.92
CA GLY A 97 -4.96 -14.41 2.57
C GLY A 97 -5.45 -15.39 1.49
N MET A 98 -5.10 -16.68 1.62
CA MET A 98 -5.64 -17.72 0.75
C MET A 98 -7.16 -17.88 0.97
N GLY A 99 -7.62 -17.86 2.22
CA GLY A 99 -9.04 -17.95 2.54
C GLY A 99 -9.86 -16.82 1.92
N ALA A 100 -9.37 -15.58 2.01
CA ALA A 100 -9.99 -14.42 1.36
C ALA A 100 -10.04 -14.57 -0.16
N ALA A 101 -8.92 -14.95 -0.80
CA ALA A 101 -8.86 -15.15 -2.24
C ALA A 101 -9.79 -16.28 -2.73
N MET A 102 -9.96 -17.35 -1.95
CA MET A 102 -10.89 -18.43 -2.28
C MET A 102 -12.35 -17.98 -2.16
N ARG A 103 -12.68 -17.20 -1.12
CA ARG A 103 -14.02 -16.61 -0.97
C ARG A 103 -14.36 -15.68 -2.12
N GLU A 104 -13.43 -14.83 -2.56
CA GLU A 104 -13.64 -13.96 -3.72
C GLU A 104 -13.93 -14.77 -4.99
N ARG A 105 -13.22 -15.89 -5.20
CA ARG A 105 -13.46 -16.79 -6.33
C ARG A 105 -14.82 -17.47 -6.25
N GLU A 106 -15.26 -17.87 -5.06
CA GLU A 106 -16.57 -18.46 -4.82
C GLU A 106 -17.69 -17.45 -5.12
N LEU A 107 -17.57 -16.23 -4.63
CA LEU A 107 -18.52 -15.14 -4.92
C LEU A 107 -18.53 -14.81 -6.43
N ALA A 108 -17.37 -14.81 -7.09
CA ALA A 108 -17.26 -14.62 -8.52
C ALA A 108 -17.94 -15.75 -9.31
N ALA A 109 -17.75 -17.00 -8.89
CA ALA A 109 -18.36 -18.17 -9.51
C ALA A 109 -19.88 -18.24 -9.29
N GLY A 110 -20.36 -17.75 -8.14
CA GLY A 110 -21.77 -17.67 -7.79
C GLY A 110 -22.54 -16.51 -8.43
N GLY A 111 -21.85 -15.60 -9.14
CA GLY A 111 -22.46 -14.44 -9.81
C GLY A 111 -22.85 -13.29 -8.87
N ASP A 112 -22.34 -13.27 -7.64
CA ASP A 112 -22.67 -12.29 -6.59
C ASP A 112 -21.83 -11.00 -6.66
N LEU A 113 -20.87 -10.92 -7.59
CA LEU A 113 -20.01 -9.75 -7.82
C LEU A 113 -20.59 -8.75 -8.85
N ARG A 114 -21.92 -8.63 -8.94
CA ARG A 114 -22.62 -7.80 -9.95
C ARG A 114 -23.08 -6.44 -9.41
#